data_AF-C9Y859-F1
#
_entry.id   AF-C9Y859-F1
#
_cell.length_a   1.000
_cell.length_b   1.000
_cell.length_c   1.000
_cell.angle_alpha   90.00
_cell.angle_beta   90.00
_cell.angle_gamma   90.00
#
_symmetry.space_group_name_H-M   'P 1'
#
loop_
_entity.id
_entity.type
_entity.pdbx_description
1 polymer ?
#
loop_
_entity_poly.entity_id
_entity_poly.type
_entity_poly.pdbx_seq_one_letter_code
_entity_poly.pdbx_strand_id
1 'polypeptide(L)'
;MTIREMRALEKTEKQGSTYTDYYLVGVMEGALEAHTQAVRAGASASICLNGRRLEPSMAKNLYTTELKRNADLYEADMPVQLVMVNALGTVYPCL
;
A
#
# COMPACT_ATOMS: atom_id res chain seq x y z
N MET A 1 -4.34 9.39 -5.39
CA MET A 1 -3.50 9.15 -6.57
C MET A 1 -3.82 7.77 -7.13
N THR A 2 -4.02 7.68 -8.45
CA THR A 2 -4.21 6.42 -9.16
C THR A 2 -2.88 5.76 -9.50
N ILE A 3 -2.91 4.48 -9.88
CA ILE A 3 -1.71 3.75 -10.36
C ILE A 3 -1.08 4.47 -11.57
N ARG A 4 -1.90 4.99 -12.49
CA ARG A 4 -1.46 5.75 -13.66
C ARG A 4 -0.75 7.04 -13.27
N GLU A 5 -1.37 7.84 -12.40
CA GLU A 5 -0.79 9.10 -11.92
C GLU A 5 0.56 8.86 -11.23
N MET A 6 0.64 7.81 -10.40
CA MET A 6 1.89 7.49 -9.71
C MET A 6 2.99 7.02 -10.68
N ARG A 7 2.64 6.19 -11.67
CA ARG A 7 3.59 5.78 -12.72
C ARG A 7 4.03 6.95 -13.60
N ALA A 8 3.16 7.92 -13.83
CA ALA A 8 3.51 9.15 -14.53
C ALA A 8 4.50 9.96 -13.68
N LEU A 9 4.16 10.24 -12.41
CA LEU A 9 5.02 10.94 -11.46
C LEU A 9 6.43 10.33 -11.38
N GLU A 10 6.53 9.01 -11.25
CA GLU A 10 7.81 8.30 -11.18
C GLU A 10 8.68 8.53 -12.42
N LYS A 11 8.08 8.68 -13.60
CA LYS A 11 8.77 8.80 -14.89
C LYS A 11 9.03 10.23 -15.34
N THR A 12 8.15 11.18 -15.02
CA THR A 12 8.19 12.54 -15.59
C THR A 12 8.91 13.53 -14.68
N GLU A 13 8.91 13.31 -13.37
CA GLU A 13 9.50 14.24 -12.41
C GLU A 13 10.98 13.95 -12.15
N LYS A 14 11.78 15.02 -11.97
CA LYS A 14 13.23 14.94 -11.72
C LYS A 14 13.58 14.07 -10.49
N GLN A 15 12.71 14.04 -9.50
CA GLN A 15 12.84 13.19 -8.29
C GLN A 15 11.66 12.20 -8.16
N GLY A 16 11.06 11.80 -9.28
CA GLY A 16 9.84 11.01 -9.33
C GLY A 16 9.90 9.70 -8.52
N SER A 17 11.02 8.96 -8.61
CA SER A 17 11.20 7.75 -7.80
C SER A 17 11.19 8.07 -6.30
N THR A 18 11.92 9.11 -5.87
CA THR A 18 11.97 9.52 -4.46
C THR A 18 10.61 9.97 -3.96
N TYR A 19 9.86 10.74 -4.76
CA TYR A 19 8.50 11.15 -4.40
C TYR A 19 7.55 9.96 -4.31
N THR A 20 7.67 9.00 -5.22
CA THR A 20 6.88 7.76 -5.19
C THR A 20 7.19 6.94 -3.95
N ASP A 21 8.45 6.83 -3.57
CA ASP A 21 8.86 6.07 -2.38
C ASP A 21 8.29 6.70 -1.10
N TYR A 22 8.41 8.03 -0.93
CA TYR A 22 7.79 8.73 0.20
C TYR A 22 6.26 8.66 0.19
N TYR A 23 5.65 8.77 -0.98
CA TYR A 23 4.21 8.64 -1.13
C TYR A 23 3.73 7.25 -0.68
N LEU A 24 4.41 6.19 -1.10
CA LEU A 24 4.08 4.82 -0.72
C LEU A 24 4.24 4.56 0.78
N VAL A 25 5.23 5.17 1.43
CA VAL A 25 5.36 5.15 2.90
C VAL A 25 4.12 5.76 3.55
N GLY A 26 3.73 6.97 3.12
CA GLY A 26 2.55 7.64 3.67
C GLY A 26 1.24 6.86 3.42
N VAL A 27 1.10 6.23 2.25
CA VAL A 27 -0.05 5.37 1.94
C VAL A 27 -0.09 4.15 2.85
N MET A 28 1.07 3.52 3.11
CA MET A 28 1.17 2.36 4.01
C MET A 28 0.82 2.73 5.45
N GLU A 29 1.39 3.81 5.98
CA GLU A 29 1.11 4.31 7.32
C GLU A 29 -0.36 4.69 7.48
N GLY A 30 -0.91 5.44 6.51
CA GLY A 30 -2.32 5.81 6.51
C GLY A 30 -3.27 4.62 6.41
N ALA A 31 -2.90 3.58 5.64
CA ALA A 31 -3.69 2.34 5.57
C ALA A 31 -3.75 1.61 6.92
N LEU A 32 -2.62 1.53 7.64
CA LEU A 32 -2.57 0.92 8.98
C LEU A 32 -3.34 1.75 10.00
N GLU A 33 -3.22 3.08 9.95
CA GLU A 33 -3.95 3.97 10.85
C GLU A 33 -5.45 3.84 10.62
N ALA A 34 -5.92 3.93 9.38
CA ALA A 34 -7.32 3.79 9.03
C ALA A 34 -7.87 2.41 9.43
N HIS A 35 -7.10 1.35 9.22
CA HIS A 35 -7.45 0.01 9.68
C HIS A 35 -7.58 -0.07 11.21
N THR A 36 -6.61 0.48 11.94
CA THR A 36 -6.63 0.52 13.41
C THR A 36 -7.83 1.30 13.93
N GLN A 37 -8.16 2.44 13.31
CA GLN A 37 -9.35 3.23 13.65
C GLN A 37 -10.63 2.44 13.40
N ALA A 38 -10.74 1.74 12.26
CA ALA A 38 -11.90 0.90 11.95
C ALA A 38 -12.08 -0.24 12.95
N VAL A 39 -11.00 -0.91 13.35
CA VAL A 39 -11.04 -1.97 14.38
C VAL A 39 -11.48 -1.41 15.73
N ARG A 40 -10.99 -0.23 16.12
CA ARG A 40 -11.46 0.46 17.34
C ARG A 40 -12.94 0.82 17.28
N ALA A 41 -13.46 1.07 16.08
CA ALA A 41 -14.88 1.31 15.83
C ALA A 41 -15.73 0.01 15.74
N GLY A 42 -15.14 -1.16 15.96
CA GLY A 42 -15.83 -2.45 15.99
C GLY A 42 -15.75 -3.28 14.69
N ALA A 43 -14.97 -2.85 13.69
CA ALA A 43 -14.73 -3.65 12.50
C ALA A 43 -13.83 -4.86 12.81
N SER A 44 -13.98 -5.96 12.05
CA SER A 44 -13.07 -7.11 12.14
C SER A 44 -11.66 -6.74 11.68
N ALA A 45 -10.64 -7.17 12.43
CA ALA A 45 -9.26 -7.00 12.00
C ALA A 45 -8.93 -7.94 10.83
N SER A 46 -8.52 -7.38 9.69
CA SER A 46 -7.99 -8.09 8.52
C SER A 46 -6.46 -7.99 8.38
N ILE A 47 -5.83 -6.99 9.00
CA ILE A 47 -4.38 -6.78 8.98
C ILE A 47 -3.84 -6.93 10.41
N CYS A 48 -2.92 -7.87 10.62
CA CYS A 48 -2.31 -8.17 11.92
C CYS A 48 -0.79 -8.27 11.81
N LEU A 49 -0.08 -7.30 12.40
CA LEU A 49 1.38 -7.30 12.43
C LEU A 49 1.94 -8.37 13.37
N ASN A 50 1.29 -8.67 14.50
CA ASN A 50 1.68 -9.74 15.44
C ASN A 50 3.18 -9.73 15.81
N GLY A 51 3.78 -8.56 16.02
CA GLY A 51 5.21 -8.39 16.31
C GLY A 51 6.14 -8.54 15.11
N ARG A 52 5.60 -8.79 13.91
CA ARG A 52 6.36 -8.76 12.66
C ARG A 52 6.71 -7.33 12.31
N ARG A 53 7.95 -7.16 11.84
CA ARG A 53 8.48 -5.88 11.42
C ARG A 53 7.76 -5.37 10.16
N LEU A 54 7.43 -4.09 10.17
CA LEU A 54 6.97 -3.34 9.01
C LEU A 54 7.70 -1.99 9.00
N GLU A 55 8.70 -1.86 8.13
CA GLU A 55 9.53 -0.67 8.01
C GLU A 55 9.14 0.17 6.78
N PRO A 56 9.34 1.50 6.80
CA PRO A 56 9.06 2.37 5.66
C PRO A 56 9.67 1.89 4.34
N SER A 57 10.91 1.37 4.38
CA SER A 57 11.62 0.83 3.21
C SER A 57 10.91 -0.36 2.54
N MET A 58 9.97 -1.02 3.23
CA MET A 58 9.21 -2.15 2.71
C MET A 58 8.04 -1.72 1.82
N ALA A 59 7.57 -0.47 1.91
CA ALA A 59 6.36 0.00 1.24
C ALA A 59 6.39 -0.22 -0.28
N LYS A 60 7.49 0.14 -0.95
CA LYS A 60 7.66 -0.06 -2.40
C LYS A 60 7.60 -1.53 -2.79
N ASN A 61 8.24 -2.40 -2.01
CA ASN A 61 8.28 -3.83 -2.29
C ASN A 61 6.90 -4.48 -2.07
N LEU A 62 6.18 -4.11 -1.02
CA LEU A 62 4.81 -4.57 -0.78
C LEU A 62 3.90 -4.20 -1.95
N TYR A 63 3.88 -2.92 -2.33
CA TYR A 63 3.06 -2.42 -3.41
C TYR A 63 3.38 -3.09 -4.76
N THR A 64 4.67 -3.14 -5.14
CA THR A 64 5.07 -3.70 -6.44
C THR A 64 4.89 -5.22 -6.52
N THR A 65 5.04 -5.93 -5.40
CA THR A 65 4.79 -7.38 -5.34
C THR A 65 3.31 -7.68 -5.51
N GLU A 66 2.43 -6.91 -4.87
CA GLU A 66 0.99 -7.05 -5.01
C GLU A 66 0.51 -6.79 -6.44
N LEU A 67 0.99 -5.69 -7.06
CA LEU A 67 0.72 -5.41 -8.48
C LEU A 67 1.16 -6.55 -9.40
N LYS A 68 2.34 -7.15 -9.15
CA LYS A 68 2.85 -8.26 -9.97
C LYS A 68 2.04 -9.53 -9.76
N ARG A 69 1.63 -9.82 -8.54
CA ARG A 69 0.84 -11.00 -8.18
C ARG A 69 -0.56 -10.96 -8.81
N ASN A 70 -1.15 -9.77 -8.87
CA ASN A 70 -2.53 -9.55 -9.26
C ASN A 70 -2.64 -8.63 -10.49
N ALA A 71 -1.76 -8.83 -11.47
CA ALA A 71 -1.60 -7.93 -12.63
C ALA A 71 -2.88 -7.77 -13.46
N ASP A 72 -3.70 -8.81 -13.54
CA ASP A 72 -4.96 -8.81 -14.30
C ASP A 72 -6.14 -8.19 -13.52
N LEU A 73 -5.98 -7.90 -12.22
CA LEU A 73 -7.02 -7.35 -11.37
C LEU A 73 -6.95 -5.83 -11.24
N TYR A 74 -5.77 -5.23 -11.40
CA TYR A 74 -5.56 -3.81 -11.16
C TYR A 74 -5.59 -2.99 -12.44
N GLU A 75 -6.65 -2.19 -12.58
CA GLU A 75 -6.76 -1.20 -13.64
C GLU A 75 -5.95 0.06 -13.33
N ALA A 76 -5.47 0.74 -14.37
CA ALA A 76 -4.58 1.90 -14.21
C ALA A 76 -5.21 3.05 -13.39
N ASP A 77 -6.54 3.15 -13.35
CA ASP A 77 -7.27 4.23 -12.68
C ASP A 77 -7.68 3.87 -11.24
N MET A 78 -7.34 2.67 -10.78
CA MET A 78 -7.54 2.27 -9.39
C MET A 78 -6.60 3.04 -8.45
N PRO A 79 -7.02 3.29 -7.19
CA PRO A 79 -6.21 4.04 -6.24
C PRO A 79 -5.03 3.21 -5.72
N VAL A 80 -3.86 3.85 -5.58
CA VAL A 80 -2.65 3.22 -5.00
C VAL A 80 -2.91 2.64 -3.60
N GLN A 81 -3.75 3.32 -2.82
CA GLN A 81 -4.16 2.88 -1.49
C GLN A 81 -4.85 1.51 -1.49
N LEU A 82 -5.68 1.21 -2.49
CA LEU A 82 -6.35 -0.09 -2.58
C LEU A 82 -5.32 -1.22 -2.75
N VAL A 83 -4.32 -1.02 -3.62
CA VAL A 83 -3.24 -1.98 -3.80
C VAL A 83 -2.46 -2.17 -2.50
N MET A 84 -2.12 -1.08 -1.79
CA MET A 84 -1.39 -1.18 -0.52
C MET A 84 -2.19 -1.92 0.56
N VAL A 85 -3.49 -1.63 0.69
CA VAL A 85 -4.36 -2.33 1.67
C VAL A 85 -4.43 -3.83 1.37
N ASN A 86 -4.59 -4.21 0.10
CA ASN A 86 -4.61 -5.62 -0.31
C ASN A 86 -3.26 -6.31 -0.09
N ALA A 87 -2.16 -5.60 -0.37
CA ALA A 87 -0.80 -6.08 -0.08
C ALA A 87 -0.63 -6.37 1.41
N LEU A 88 -1.06 -5.44 2.28
CA LEU A 88 -0.98 -5.60 3.73
C LEU A 88 -1.86 -6.75 4.23
N GLY A 89 -3.10 -6.88 3.76
CA GLY A 89 -3.98 -7.99 4.12
C GLY A 89 -3.45 -9.36 3.68
N THR A 90 -2.74 -9.41 2.55
CA THR A 90 -2.11 -10.62 2.04
C THR A 90 -0.85 -11.00 2.82
N VAL A 91 -0.01 -10.01 3.16
CA VAL A 91 1.28 -10.26 3.82
C VAL A 91 1.15 -10.40 5.33
N TYR A 92 0.17 -9.73 5.94
CA TYR A 92 -0.07 -9.68 7.38
C TYR A 92 -1.52 -10.07 7.71
N PRO A 93 -1.97 -11.29 7.36
CA PRO A 93 -3.33 -11.73 7.69
C PRO A 93 -3.49 -11.90 9.20
N CYS A 94 -4.70 -11.61 9.71
CA CYS A 94 -5.14 -12.03 11.03
C CYS A 94 -5.56 -13.51 10.96
N LEU A 95 -4.74 -14.40 11.55
CA LEU A 95 -5.03 -15.83 11.70
C LEU A 95 -5.69 -16.11 13.04
#